data_AF-A0AAI9W258-F1
#
_entry.id   AF-A0AAI9W258-F1
#
_cell.length_a   1.000
_cell.length_b   1.000
_cell.length_c   1.000
_cell.angle_alpha   90.00
_cell.angle_beta   90.00
_cell.angle_gamma   90.00
#
_symmetry.space_group_name_H-M   'P 1'
#
loop_
_entity.id
_entity.type
_entity.pdbx_description
1 polymer ?
#
loop_
_entity_poly.entity_id
_entity_poly.type
_entity_poly.pdbx_seq_one_letter_code
_entity_poly.pdbx_strand_id
1 'polypeptide(L)'
;PYPVDFGIAGESFELTINGETQSIDPITGAYTTKYIKSNSDLDFNFVTTVGGIVADWTLESGNNDSVTGWDGMVIDAGEYSHTQQLDPSIPTLGSFCVGDSTSDTNCRIGAEWLLTLYLHDDDGHTRMTYIRLVTDDTLADEFRPLADAIMVDDATSSEYVTLDGTKTVAGVDWPIYRARLSDTGDLSISFDASASYDPDAPEGSTGIELYEWKVFFDYPWDSSDPTLEGHVFQIPAAAGGEDWTYVFRNLTASTDGNLENEIRVELIVYDKAGKQSEKHRMYFIVVGEDFGDDEPIVQFSNPGPNDNQKDSLVTISGTLVSGAENSDVVIEVALTEAVLDYTPTQKATQKSIGKFNATEPLADGQQFTMTLDISDLYQEVGIAATIYVRIIEGDGSRYDISQEIGITLVPVIPDDGPDEEGDSSNMLIFAGAGILVLVLVVVVTMTMRGRGKDDSTTDTVEQFGGVEEMDPVEAYVQQMVASGYDEQTARTYAEQYYASYYEQQRKGGG
;
A
#
# COMPACT_ATOMS: atom_id res chain seq x y z
N PRO A 1 -16.24 -28.55 67.51
CA PRO A 1 -17.50 -27.93 67.04
C PRO A 1 -17.17 -26.83 66.03
N TYR A 2 -18.10 -26.45 65.15
CA TYR A 2 -17.88 -25.38 64.18
C TYR A 2 -18.25 -24.02 64.78
N PRO A 3 -17.57 -22.93 64.37
CA PRO A 3 -17.94 -21.60 64.83
C PRO A 3 -19.39 -21.28 64.45
N VAL A 4 -20.09 -20.60 65.35
CA VAL A 4 -21.50 -20.24 65.16
C VAL A 4 -21.61 -19.24 64.01
N ASP A 5 -22.58 -19.43 63.12
CA ASP A 5 -22.80 -18.60 61.93
C ASP A 5 -21.61 -18.51 60.95
N PHE A 6 -20.66 -19.45 61.03
CA PHE A 6 -19.53 -19.55 60.11
C PHE A 6 -19.66 -20.79 59.19
N GLY A 7 -19.93 -20.53 57.91
CA GLY A 7 -20.14 -21.53 56.86
C GLY A 7 -18.86 -22.13 56.29
N ILE A 8 -18.93 -22.56 55.03
CA ILE A 8 -17.83 -23.23 54.31
C ILE A 8 -17.05 -22.26 53.40
N ALA A 9 -15.94 -22.74 52.86
CA ALA A 9 -15.20 -22.05 51.80
C ALA A 9 -16.11 -21.76 50.61
N GLY A 10 -15.99 -20.58 49.99
CA GLY A 10 -16.86 -20.14 48.90
C GLY A 10 -18.19 -19.51 49.35
N GLU A 11 -18.54 -19.59 50.64
CA GLU A 11 -19.77 -19.01 51.19
C GLU A 11 -19.48 -17.97 52.28
N SER A 12 -18.75 -18.36 53.33
CA SER A 12 -18.49 -17.51 54.51
C SER A 12 -17.06 -17.00 54.59
N PHE A 13 -16.16 -17.65 53.86
CA PHE A 13 -14.78 -17.20 53.72
C PHE A 13 -14.17 -17.68 52.40
N GLU A 14 -13.11 -17.00 51.97
CA GLU A 14 -12.31 -17.30 50.79
C GLU A 14 -10.84 -17.40 51.18
N LEU A 15 -10.13 -18.41 50.65
CA LEU A 15 -8.67 -18.50 50.72
C LEU A 15 -8.08 -17.60 49.64
N THR A 16 -7.10 -16.77 50.01
CA THR A 16 -6.38 -15.93 49.06
C THR A 16 -4.90 -16.25 49.05
N ILE A 17 -4.31 -16.28 47.85
CA ILE A 17 -2.87 -16.40 47.64
C ILE A 17 -2.45 -15.25 46.72
N ASN A 18 -1.46 -14.46 47.13
CA ASN A 18 -1.05 -13.23 46.43
C ASN A 18 -2.21 -12.22 46.29
N GLY A 19 -3.07 -12.17 47.31
CA GLY A 19 -4.31 -11.39 47.29
C GLY A 19 -5.42 -11.92 46.36
N GLU A 20 -5.20 -13.00 45.60
CA GLU A 20 -6.21 -13.56 44.68
C GLU A 20 -7.03 -14.68 45.33
N THR A 21 -8.34 -14.67 45.12
CA THR A 21 -9.23 -15.75 45.58
C THR A 21 -8.96 -17.04 44.80
N GLN A 22 -8.81 -18.15 45.52
CA GLN A 22 -8.52 -19.44 44.91
C GLN A 22 -9.80 -20.13 44.42
N SER A 23 -9.69 -20.87 43.31
CA SER A 23 -10.84 -21.56 42.72
C SER A 23 -11.21 -22.81 43.51
N ILE A 24 -12.52 -23.04 43.68
CA ILE A 24 -13.07 -24.22 44.35
C ILE A 24 -13.60 -25.18 43.30
N ASP A 25 -13.23 -26.46 43.42
CA ASP A 25 -13.82 -27.53 42.62
C ASP A 25 -15.28 -27.74 43.06
N PRO A 26 -16.28 -27.49 42.19
CA PRO A 26 -17.69 -27.58 42.56
C PRO A 26 -18.16 -29.00 42.89
N ILE A 27 -17.38 -30.03 42.53
CA ILE A 27 -17.70 -31.43 42.79
C ILE A 27 -17.21 -31.84 44.18
N THR A 28 -15.99 -31.47 44.53
CA THR A 28 -15.35 -31.89 45.80
C THR A 28 -15.54 -30.86 46.92
N GLY A 29 -15.79 -29.60 46.59
CA GLY A 29 -15.87 -28.48 47.54
C GLY A 29 -14.51 -28.06 48.12
N ALA A 30 -13.41 -28.60 47.61
CA ALA A 30 -12.04 -28.24 47.98
C ALA A 30 -11.45 -27.25 46.97
N TYR A 31 -10.40 -26.51 47.37
CA TYR A 31 -9.68 -25.66 46.43
C TYR A 31 -8.95 -26.52 45.39
N THR A 32 -8.96 -26.07 44.13
CA THR A 32 -8.22 -26.70 43.05
C THR A 32 -6.71 -26.55 43.27
N THR A 33 -5.93 -27.49 42.76
CA THR A 33 -4.46 -27.39 42.77
C THR A 33 -4.02 -26.04 42.18
N LYS A 34 -3.12 -25.35 42.88
CA LYS A 34 -2.45 -24.14 42.38
C LYS A 34 -1.04 -24.51 41.92
N TYR A 35 -0.72 -24.23 40.66
CA TYR A 35 0.65 -24.29 40.17
C TYR A 35 1.38 -23.02 40.59
N ILE A 36 2.60 -23.18 41.11
CA ILE A 36 3.45 -22.08 41.61
C ILE A 36 4.84 -22.18 40.99
N LYS A 37 5.57 -21.05 40.90
CA LYS A 37 6.97 -21.09 40.46
C LYS A 37 7.81 -21.84 41.48
N SER A 38 8.84 -22.54 41.02
CA SER A 38 9.73 -23.42 41.78
C SER A 38 10.52 -22.69 42.87
N ASN A 39 10.69 -21.38 42.76
CA ASN A 39 11.37 -20.49 43.69
C ASN A 39 10.46 -19.35 44.21
N SER A 40 9.16 -19.59 44.32
CA SER A 40 8.19 -18.55 44.66
C SER A 40 8.17 -18.17 46.14
N ASP A 41 8.00 -16.88 46.39
CA ASP A 41 7.55 -16.34 47.67
C ASP A 41 6.06 -16.00 47.54
N LEU A 42 5.23 -16.53 48.44
CA LEU A 42 3.78 -16.39 48.38
C LEU A 42 3.23 -15.79 49.67
N ASP A 43 2.21 -14.94 49.52
CA ASP A 43 1.39 -14.50 50.65
C ASP A 43 0.11 -15.33 50.74
N PHE A 44 -0.20 -15.80 51.95
CA PHE A 44 -1.39 -16.57 52.27
C PHE A 44 -2.27 -15.78 53.22
N ASN A 45 -3.54 -15.69 52.88
CA ASN A 45 -4.52 -15.01 53.72
C ASN A 45 -5.91 -15.61 53.50
N PHE A 46 -6.90 -15.09 54.22
CA PHE A 46 -8.29 -15.41 54.02
C PHE A 46 -9.15 -14.15 54.12
N VAL A 47 -10.26 -14.13 53.40
CA VAL A 47 -11.27 -13.08 53.46
C VAL A 47 -12.51 -13.64 54.12
N THR A 48 -13.06 -12.96 55.11
CA THR A 48 -14.34 -13.33 55.73
C THR A 48 -15.13 -12.09 56.15
N THR A 49 -16.46 -12.24 56.23
CA THR A 49 -17.36 -11.20 56.76
C THR A 49 -17.61 -11.35 58.26
N VAL A 50 -17.12 -12.44 58.88
CA VAL A 50 -17.27 -12.72 60.30
C VAL A 50 -16.05 -12.20 61.06
N GLY A 51 -16.29 -11.33 62.04
CA GLY A 51 -15.21 -10.76 62.87
C GLY A 51 -14.73 -11.74 63.96
N GLY A 52 -13.51 -11.52 64.45
CA GLY A 52 -12.94 -12.31 65.55
C GLY A 52 -12.43 -13.70 65.13
N ILE A 53 -12.18 -13.90 63.83
CA ILE A 53 -11.61 -15.14 63.32
C ILE A 53 -10.09 -15.01 63.24
N VAL A 54 -9.39 -15.99 63.80
CA VAL A 54 -7.93 -16.14 63.68
C VAL A 54 -7.60 -17.39 62.87
N ALA A 55 -6.42 -17.43 62.25
CA ALA A 55 -6.01 -18.54 61.41
C ALA A 55 -4.75 -19.24 61.90
N ASP A 56 -4.74 -20.55 61.79
CA ASP A 56 -3.57 -21.40 61.90
C ASP A 56 -3.33 -22.10 60.56
N TRP A 57 -2.06 -22.23 60.18
CA TRP A 57 -1.66 -22.74 58.88
C TRP A 57 -0.69 -23.90 59.05
N THR A 58 -0.95 -25.03 58.39
CA THR A 58 0.04 -26.12 58.28
C THR A 58 0.48 -26.35 56.85
N LEU A 59 1.77 -26.65 56.68
CA LEU A 59 2.36 -27.11 55.44
C LEU A 59 2.87 -28.54 55.64
N GLU A 60 2.44 -29.43 54.75
CA GLU A 60 2.80 -30.84 54.71
C GLU A 60 3.23 -31.24 53.30
N SER A 61 3.93 -32.38 53.18
CA SER A 61 4.21 -32.99 51.88
C SER A 61 2.92 -33.41 51.18
N GLY A 62 2.74 -33.00 49.92
CA GLY A 62 1.60 -33.37 49.09
C GLY A 62 1.72 -34.76 48.46
N ASN A 63 2.94 -35.26 48.26
CA ASN A 63 3.24 -36.48 47.49
C ASN A 63 4.22 -37.44 48.18
N ASN A 64 4.40 -37.33 49.50
CA ASN A 64 5.34 -38.09 50.32
C ASN A 64 6.84 -37.84 50.03
N ASP A 65 7.18 -36.81 49.27
CA ASP A 65 8.56 -36.33 49.20
C ASP A 65 8.85 -35.30 50.31
N SER A 66 10.10 -35.20 50.74
CA SER A 66 10.51 -34.10 51.62
C SER A 66 10.38 -32.76 50.89
N VAL A 67 9.86 -31.76 51.59
CA VAL A 67 9.67 -30.39 51.08
C VAL A 67 10.16 -29.38 52.12
N THR A 68 9.98 -28.08 51.90
CA THR A 68 10.34 -27.04 52.90
C THR A 68 9.13 -26.55 53.69
N GLY A 69 9.35 -26.23 54.96
CA GLY A 69 8.37 -25.60 55.85
C GLY A 69 8.42 -24.07 55.82
N TRP A 70 7.61 -23.43 56.67
CA TRP A 70 7.53 -21.96 56.77
C TRP A 70 8.85 -21.27 57.15
N ASP A 71 9.73 -21.97 57.85
CA ASP A 71 11.06 -21.50 58.25
C ASP A 71 12.16 -21.83 57.21
N GLY A 72 11.78 -22.40 56.07
CA GLY A 72 12.69 -22.87 55.02
C GLY A 72 13.43 -24.16 55.36
N MET A 73 13.17 -24.76 56.53
CA MET A 73 13.77 -26.04 56.90
C MET A 73 13.04 -27.19 56.20
N VAL A 74 13.76 -28.29 55.98
CA VAL A 74 13.17 -29.48 55.36
C VAL A 74 12.16 -30.12 56.31
N ILE A 75 11.00 -30.47 55.78
CA ILE A 75 9.97 -31.31 56.41
C ILE A 75 9.88 -32.64 55.67
N ASP A 76 9.96 -33.74 56.42
CA ASP A 76 9.84 -35.09 55.86
C ASP A 76 8.37 -35.52 55.72
N ALA A 77 8.14 -36.59 54.94
CA ALA A 77 6.81 -37.13 54.75
C ALA A 77 6.15 -37.54 56.08
N GLY A 78 4.94 -37.02 56.32
CA GLY A 78 4.18 -37.23 57.55
C GLY A 78 4.52 -36.25 58.69
N GLU A 79 5.48 -35.35 58.48
CA GLU A 79 5.70 -34.19 59.33
C GLU A 79 5.02 -32.95 58.75
N TYR A 80 4.79 -31.94 59.61
CA TYR A 80 4.18 -30.66 59.21
C TYR A 80 4.94 -29.48 59.81
N SER A 81 4.98 -28.39 59.06
CA SER A 81 5.37 -27.07 59.55
C SER A 81 4.12 -26.28 59.90
N HIS A 82 4.14 -25.50 60.98
CA HIS A 82 2.99 -24.73 61.48
C HIS A 82 3.35 -23.26 61.69
N THR A 83 2.41 -22.38 61.38
CA THR A 83 2.46 -20.97 61.73
C THR A 83 1.07 -20.43 62.06
N GLN A 84 1.01 -19.32 62.79
CA GLN A 84 -0.23 -18.70 63.26
C GLN A 84 -0.37 -17.28 62.72
N GLN A 85 -1.56 -16.96 62.24
CA GLN A 85 -1.97 -15.64 61.79
C GLN A 85 -3.04 -15.07 62.73
N LEU A 86 -2.60 -14.11 63.56
CA LEU A 86 -3.46 -13.49 64.58
C LEU A 86 -4.30 -12.33 64.04
N ASP A 87 -3.91 -11.74 62.90
CA ASP A 87 -4.58 -10.60 62.29
C ASP A 87 -4.73 -10.84 60.78
N PRO A 88 -5.97 -10.96 60.25
CA PRO A 88 -6.20 -11.18 58.83
C PRO A 88 -5.79 -9.98 57.96
N SER A 89 -5.46 -8.82 58.53
CA SER A 89 -4.87 -7.71 57.78
C SER A 89 -3.37 -7.90 57.48
N ILE A 90 -2.72 -8.89 58.10
CA ILE A 90 -1.31 -9.23 57.89
C ILE A 90 -1.25 -10.65 57.33
N PRO A 91 -0.89 -10.83 56.05
CA PRO A 91 -0.82 -12.16 55.46
C PRO A 91 0.35 -12.97 56.03
N THR A 92 0.19 -14.30 56.00
CA THR A 92 1.25 -15.26 56.31
C THR A 92 2.15 -15.40 55.08
N LEU A 93 3.46 -15.20 55.23
CA LEU A 93 4.43 -15.35 54.13
C LEU A 93 5.06 -16.75 54.14
N GLY A 94 5.27 -17.32 52.96
CA GLY A 94 6.01 -18.58 52.80
C GLY A 94 6.90 -18.58 51.56
N SER A 95 8.06 -19.22 51.67
CA SER A 95 9.02 -19.40 50.58
C SER A 95 9.04 -20.86 50.14
N PHE A 96 8.78 -21.10 48.85
CA PHE A 96 8.64 -22.44 48.27
C PHE A 96 9.81 -22.71 47.34
N CYS A 97 10.75 -23.50 47.84
CA CYS A 97 11.88 -23.99 47.08
C CYS A 97 12.40 -25.26 47.75
N VAL A 98 12.36 -26.38 47.02
CA VAL A 98 13.10 -27.59 47.42
C VAL A 98 14.40 -27.59 46.62
N GLY A 99 15.54 -27.51 47.27
CA GLY A 99 16.83 -27.31 46.60
C GLY A 99 17.13 -28.39 45.54
N ASP A 100 17.42 -27.95 44.32
CA ASP A 100 17.84 -28.78 43.21
C ASP A 100 18.89 -28.04 42.36
N SER A 101 20.16 -28.37 42.58
CA SER A 101 21.30 -27.75 41.86
C SER A 101 21.36 -28.10 40.37
N THR A 102 20.47 -28.95 39.87
CA THR A 102 20.39 -29.31 38.44
C THR A 102 19.34 -28.50 37.68
N SER A 103 18.52 -27.74 38.40
CA SER A 103 17.52 -26.82 37.83
C SER A 103 18.08 -25.40 37.69
N ASP A 104 17.54 -24.62 36.75
CA ASP A 104 17.98 -23.24 36.50
C ASP A 104 17.64 -22.29 37.67
N THR A 105 16.52 -22.54 38.36
CA THR A 105 16.10 -21.78 39.54
C THR A 105 16.80 -22.21 40.84
N ASN A 106 17.62 -23.27 40.79
CA ASN A 106 18.12 -24.03 41.95
C ASN A 106 17.02 -24.66 42.81
N CYS A 107 15.78 -24.74 42.31
CA CYS A 107 14.63 -25.29 42.99
C CYS A 107 13.91 -26.35 42.14
N ARG A 108 13.47 -27.43 42.78
CA ARG A 108 12.85 -28.59 42.15
C ARG A 108 11.46 -28.25 41.57
N ILE A 109 11.25 -28.63 40.31
CA ILE A 109 9.93 -28.71 39.67
C ILE A 109 9.24 -30.02 40.09
N GLY A 110 7.93 -29.97 40.33
CA GLY A 110 7.10 -31.11 40.78
C GLY A 110 7.13 -31.35 42.29
N ALA A 111 7.65 -30.42 43.08
CA ALA A 111 7.50 -30.46 44.53
C ALA A 111 6.06 -30.12 44.91
N GLU A 112 5.49 -30.84 45.88
CA GLU A 112 4.09 -30.67 46.27
C GLU A 112 3.94 -30.37 47.76
N TRP A 113 3.15 -29.35 48.07
CA TRP A 113 2.73 -29.02 49.42
C TRP A 113 1.22 -29.18 49.56
N LEU A 114 0.78 -29.72 50.68
CA LEU A 114 -0.59 -29.60 51.15
C LEU A 114 -0.64 -28.48 52.20
N LEU A 115 -1.20 -27.34 51.81
CA LEU A 115 -1.45 -26.22 52.71
C LEU A 115 -2.84 -26.40 53.33
N THR A 116 -2.91 -26.49 54.66
CA THR A 116 -4.18 -26.57 55.39
C THR A 116 -4.39 -25.29 56.19
N LEU A 117 -5.54 -24.67 55.99
CA LEU A 117 -6.02 -23.50 56.72
C LEU A 117 -7.00 -23.95 57.80
N TYR A 118 -6.74 -23.57 59.04
CA TYR A 118 -7.62 -23.73 60.18
C TYR A 118 -8.11 -22.35 60.64
N LEU A 119 -9.42 -22.14 60.66
CA LEU A 119 -10.06 -20.89 61.10
C LEU A 119 -10.76 -21.11 62.42
N HIS A 120 -10.41 -20.29 63.42
CA HIS A 120 -10.85 -20.43 64.80
C HIS A 120 -11.62 -19.20 65.28
N ASP A 121 -12.67 -19.41 66.09
CA ASP A 121 -13.28 -18.36 66.90
C ASP A 121 -12.67 -18.30 68.32
N ASP A 122 -13.07 -17.29 69.10
CA ASP A 122 -12.60 -17.09 70.48
C ASP A 122 -12.92 -18.28 71.43
N ASP A 123 -13.93 -19.09 71.09
CA ASP A 123 -14.33 -20.29 71.85
C ASP A 123 -13.53 -21.54 71.43
N GLY A 124 -12.64 -21.42 70.43
CA GLY A 124 -11.79 -22.49 69.92
C GLY A 124 -12.50 -23.47 68.98
N HIS A 125 -13.66 -23.11 68.45
CA HIS A 125 -14.31 -23.86 67.37
C HIS A 125 -13.53 -23.69 66.07
N THR A 126 -13.42 -24.75 65.27
CA THR A 126 -12.51 -24.76 64.12
C THR A 126 -13.23 -25.16 62.84
N ARG A 127 -12.92 -24.45 61.76
CA ARG A 127 -13.19 -24.86 60.37
C ARG A 127 -11.88 -25.12 59.66
N MET A 128 -11.85 -26.12 58.78
CA MET A 128 -10.65 -26.45 58.01
C MET A 128 -10.94 -26.47 56.52
N THR A 129 -9.95 -26.05 55.75
CA THR A 129 -9.89 -26.24 54.29
C THR A 129 -8.44 -26.46 53.88
N TYR A 130 -8.22 -26.90 52.65
CA TYR A 130 -6.87 -27.12 52.13
C TYR A 130 -6.76 -26.77 50.65
N ILE A 131 -5.54 -26.49 50.23
CA ILE A 131 -5.15 -26.34 48.82
C ILE A 131 -3.84 -27.11 48.59
N ARG A 132 -3.71 -27.70 47.40
CA ARG A 132 -2.47 -28.31 46.96
C ARG A 132 -1.67 -27.30 46.15
N LEU A 133 -0.41 -27.10 46.52
CA LEU A 133 0.55 -26.29 45.77
C LEU A 133 1.51 -27.24 45.05
N VAL A 134 1.74 -27.02 43.77
CA VAL A 134 2.67 -27.84 42.97
C VAL A 134 3.62 -26.91 42.23
N THR A 135 4.92 -27.13 42.34
CA THR A 135 5.88 -26.34 41.55
C THR A 135 5.84 -26.77 40.09
N ASP A 136 5.47 -25.85 39.22
CA ASP A 136 5.46 -26.04 37.77
C ASP A 136 5.70 -24.68 37.12
N ASP A 137 6.94 -24.42 36.72
CA ASP A 137 7.33 -23.12 36.16
C ASP A 137 6.64 -22.81 34.84
N THR A 138 6.02 -23.80 34.21
CA THR A 138 5.29 -23.64 32.94
C THR A 138 3.81 -23.37 33.18
N LEU A 139 3.18 -24.05 34.15
CA LEU A 139 1.75 -23.91 34.44
C LEU A 139 1.44 -22.87 35.52
N ALA A 140 2.43 -22.44 36.28
CA ALA A 140 2.32 -21.31 37.20
C ALA A 140 2.28 -20.01 36.38
N ASP A 141 1.08 -19.61 36.01
CA ASP A 141 0.81 -18.61 34.98
C ASP A 141 -0.14 -17.54 35.55
N GLU A 142 0.37 -16.32 35.72
CA GLU A 142 -0.35 -15.17 36.30
C GLU A 142 -0.81 -14.20 35.21
N PHE A 143 0.04 -13.92 34.23
CA PHE A 143 -0.15 -12.98 33.15
C PHE A 143 -0.75 -13.65 31.91
N ARG A 144 -0.92 -12.89 30.83
CA ARG A 144 -1.28 -13.42 29.51
C ARG A 144 -0.08 -13.21 28.61
N PRO A 145 0.11 -14.05 27.59
CA PRO A 145 1.19 -13.86 26.66
C PRO A 145 0.91 -12.61 25.81
N LEU A 146 1.98 -12.02 25.29
CA LEU A 146 1.95 -10.84 24.45
C LEU A 146 2.32 -11.25 23.03
N ALA A 147 1.40 -11.02 22.09
CA ALA A 147 1.64 -11.20 20.67
C ALA A 147 2.33 -9.96 20.09
N ASP A 148 3.46 -10.17 19.45
CA ASP A 148 4.21 -9.16 18.71
C ASP A 148 4.65 -9.76 17.38
N ALA A 149 4.38 -9.05 16.29
CA ALA A 149 4.73 -9.45 14.95
C ALA A 149 5.09 -8.24 14.08
N ILE A 150 6.07 -8.43 13.21
CA ILE A 150 6.45 -7.45 12.20
C ILE A 150 6.46 -8.09 10.82
N MET A 151 6.22 -7.29 9.79
CA MET A 151 6.54 -7.69 8.42
C MET A 151 8.06 -7.72 8.27
N VAL A 152 8.59 -8.80 7.70
CA VAL A 152 10.02 -8.94 7.43
C VAL A 152 10.43 -7.92 6.36
N ASP A 153 11.46 -7.13 6.63
CA ASP A 153 12.07 -6.22 5.67
C ASP A 153 13.09 -6.98 4.81
N ASP A 154 12.72 -7.23 3.56
CA ASP A 154 13.54 -7.91 2.56
C ASP A 154 13.37 -7.24 1.18
N ALA A 155 14.05 -7.76 0.15
CA ALA A 155 13.98 -7.18 -1.18
C ALA A 155 12.56 -7.16 -1.76
N THR A 156 11.71 -8.13 -1.39
CA THR A 156 10.33 -8.22 -1.86
C THR A 156 9.46 -7.18 -1.15
N SER A 157 9.47 -7.15 0.18
CA SER A 157 8.65 -6.20 0.93
C SER A 157 9.10 -4.75 0.71
N SER A 158 10.40 -4.49 0.56
CA SER A 158 10.93 -3.16 0.24
C SER A 158 10.50 -2.64 -1.14
N GLU A 159 10.33 -3.52 -2.13
CA GLU A 159 9.96 -3.13 -3.50
C GLU A 159 8.44 -3.04 -3.68
N TYR A 160 7.70 -3.98 -3.10
CA TYR A 160 6.28 -4.16 -3.40
C TYR A 160 5.35 -3.68 -2.27
N VAL A 161 5.86 -3.30 -1.10
CA VAL A 161 5.02 -2.89 0.02
C VAL A 161 5.42 -1.51 0.55
N THR A 162 4.42 -0.65 0.69
CA THR A 162 4.59 0.71 1.24
C THR A 162 3.64 0.94 2.42
N LEU A 163 4.06 1.75 3.38
CA LEU A 163 3.19 2.13 4.50
C LEU A 163 2.16 3.17 4.02
N ASP A 164 0.88 2.82 4.11
CA ASP A 164 -0.25 3.61 3.62
C ASP A 164 -0.98 4.37 4.75
N GLY A 165 -0.62 4.09 6.01
CA GLY A 165 -1.13 4.80 7.16
C GLY A 165 -1.29 3.93 8.39
N THR A 166 -2.24 4.32 9.24
CA THR A 166 -2.56 3.60 10.48
C THR A 166 -4.05 3.53 10.70
N LYS A 167 -4.49 2.48 11.40
CA LYS A 167 -5.86 2.24 11.81
C LYS A 167 -5.95 2.06 13.31
N THR A 168 -6.69 2.93 13.97
CA THR A 168 -6.94 2.80 15.41
C THR A 168 -8.06 1.78 15.66
N VAL A 169 -7.75 0.71 16.40
CA VAL A 169 -8.75 -0.25 16.89
C VAL A 169 -8.58 -0.43 18.39
N ALA A 170 -9.65 -0.18 19.14
CA ALA A 170 -9.65 -0.22 20.60
C ALA A 170 -8.56 0.67 21.24
N GLY A 171 -8.23 1.80 20.61
CA GLY A 171 -7.23 2.75 21.11
C GLY A 171 -5.78 2.39 20.80
N VAL A 172 -5.54 1.32 20.03
CA VAL A 172 -4.21 0.94 19.53
C VAL A 172 -4.15 1.18 18.04
N ASP A 173 -3.08 1.83 17.58
CA ASP A 173 -2.84 2.11 16.17
C ASP A 173 -2.11 0.93 15.51
N TRP A 174 -2.65 0.45 14.40
CA TRP A 174 -2.11 -0.66 13.63
C TRP A 174 -1.71 -0.20 12.23
N PRO A 175 -0.60 -0.67 11.65
CA PRO A 175 -0.15 -0.24 10.33
C PRO A 175 -1.11 -0.73 9.24
N ILE A 176 -1.33 0.13 8.24
CA ILE A 176 -1.93 -0.22 6.96
C ILE A 176 -0.84 -0.17 5.91
N TYR A 177 -0.67 -1.26 5.18
CA TYR A 177 0.28 -1.40 4.09
C TYR A 177 -0.45 -1.45 2.75
N ARG A 178 0.12 -0.81 1.73
CA ARG A 178 -0.28 -0.97 0.34
C ARG A 178 0.69 -1.91 -0.33
N ALA A 179 0.18 -3.03 -0.82
CA ALA A 179 0.92 -4.16 -1.36
C ALA A 179 0.64 -4.32 -2.85
N ARG A 180 1.66 -4.16 -3.68
CA ARG A 180 1.60 -4.27 -5.13
C ARG A 180 1.91 -5.69 -5.56
N LEU A 181 1.04 -6.33 -6.33
CA LEU A 181 1.33 -7.66 -6.88
C LEU A 181 2.50 -7.61 -7.86
N SER A 182 3.25 -8.70 -8.01
CA SER A 182 4.25 -8.83 -9.08
C SER A 182 3.61 -9.16 -10.43
N ASP A 183 4.44 -9.25 -11.47
CA ASP A 183 4.11 -9.72 -12.83
C ASP A 183 3.45 -11.11 -12.88
N THR A 184 3.66 -11.94 -11.86
CA THR A 184 3.00 -13.25 -11.71
C THR A 184 1.59 -13.17 -11.15
N GLY A 185 1.14 -11.99 -10.71
CA GLY A 185 -0.18 -11.77 -10.13
C GLY A 185 -0.31 -12.28 -8.69
N ASP A 186 0.81 -12.44 -7.97
CA ASP A 186 0.82 -12.77 -6.56
C ASP A 186 1.93 -12.02 -5.80
N LEU A 187 1.84 -11.97 -4.48
CA LEU A 187 2.87 -11.36 -3.64
C LEU A 187 3.04 -12.17 -2.36
N SER A 188 4.24 -12.71 -2.15
CA SER A 188 4.59 -13.48 -0.96
C SER A 188 5.26 -12.59 0.08
N ILE A 189 4.63 -12.42 1.23
CA ILE A 189 5.13 -11.59 2.33
C ILE A 189 5.38 -12.46 3.57
N SER A 190 6.55 -12.27 4.19
CA SER A 190 6.95 -12.97 5.41
C SER A 190 6.77 -12.08 6.64
N PHE A 191 6.48 -12.73 7.76
CA PHE A 191 6.22 -12.12 9.06
C PHE A 191 7.08 -12.81 10.11
N ASP A 192 7.63 -12.00 11.02
CA ASP A 192 8.44 -12.43 12.15
C ASP A 192 7.69 -12.09 13.44
N ALA A 193 7.31 -13.11 14.20
CA ALA A 193 6.65 -13.01 15.50
C ALA A 193 7.55 -13.45 16.66
N SER A 194 8.86 -13.52 16.47
CA SER A 194 9.83 -13.97 17.48
C SER A 194 9.90 -13.08 18.73
N ALA A 195 9.38 -11.85 18.65
CA ALA A 195 9.22 -10.94 19.77
C ALA A 195 8.02 -11.27 20.67
N SER A 196 7.15 -12.20 20.27
CA SER A 196 6.06 -12.70 21.11
C SER A 196 6.61 -13.44 22.33
N TYR A 197 6.08 -13.14 23.52
CA TYR A 197 6.54 -13.76 24.76
C TYR A 197 5.46 -13.81 25.83
N ASP A 198 5.57 -14.78 26.72
CA ASP A 198 4.83 -14.86 27.97
C ASP A 198 5.66 -14.25 29.11
N PRO A 199 5.16 -13.23 29.83
CA PRO A 199 5.84 -12.69 31.01
C PRO A 199 6.17 -13.72 32.09
N ASP A 200 5.43 -14.82 32.14
CA ASP A 200 5.66 -15.92 33.07
C ASP A 200 6.62 -16.99 32.54
N ALA A 201 7.17 -16.82 31.34
CA ALA A 201 8.07 -17.80 30.76
C ALA A 201 9.33 -18.02 31.64
N PRO A 202 9.81 -19.26 31.79
CA PRO A 202 11.09 -19.51 32.43
C PRO A 202 12.24 -18.89 31.61
N GLU A 203 13.34 -18.55 32.28
CA GLU A 203 14.51 -17.94 31.64
C GLU A 203 14.99 -18.76 30.43
N GLY A 204 15.25 -18.08 29.31
CA GLY A 204 15.68 -18.72 28.07
C GLY A 204 14.56 -19.35 27.23
N SER A 205 13.29 -19.23 27.64
CA SER A 205 12.12 -19.58 26.84
C SER A 205 11.25 -18.36 26.55
N THR A 206 10.56 -18.37 25.41
CA THR A 206 9.51 -17.37 25.13
C THR A 206 8.20 -17.69 25.86
N GLY A 207 8.02 -18.92 26.35
CA GLY A 207 6.78 -19.40 26.97
C GLY A 207 5.63 -19.65 25.99
N ILE A 208 5.82 -19.37 24.70
CA ILE A 208 4.79 -19.56 23.66
C ILE A 208 4.77 -21.02 23.19
N GLU A 209 3.57 -21.60 23.10
CA GLU A 209 3.31 -22.96 22.64
C GLU A 209 2.75 -22.98 21.21
N LEU A 210 1.88 -22.02 20.86
CA LEU A 210 1.17 -21.99 19.58
C LEU A 210 1.05 -20.56 19.03
N TYR A 211 1.34 -20.42 17.74
CA TYR A 211 1.05 -19.23 16.95
C TYR A 211 -0.18 -19.48 16.08
N GLU A 212 -1.20 -18.63 16.23
CA GLU A 212 -2.42 -18.66 15.42
C GLU A 212 -2.50 -17.39 14.56
N TRP A 213 -2.29 -17.58 13.25
CA TRP A 213 -2.42 -16.52 12.25
C TRP A 213 -3.80 -16.59 11.59
N LYS A 214 -4.46 -15.45 11.48
CA LYS A 214 -5.75 -15.32 10.79
C LYS A 214 -5.71 -14.24 9.72
N VAL A 215 -6.17 -14.57 8.53
CA VAL A 215 -6.30 -13.61 7.43
C VAL A 215 -7.77 -13.44 7.07
N PHE A 216 -8.29 -12.23 7.28
CA PHE A 216 -9.67 -11.88 6.97
C PHE A 216 -9.74 -10.94 5.78
N PHE A 217 -10.87 -10.99 5.08
CA PHE A 217 -11.23 -10.05 4.02
C PHE A 217 -10.29 -10.06 2.81
N ASP A 218 -9.56 -11.16 2.60
CA ASP A 218 -8.80 -11.41 1.39
C ASP A 218 -9.72 -11.94 0.28
N TYR A 219 -10.41 -11.02 -0.39
CA TYR A 219 -11.26 -11.28 -1.56
C TYR A 219 -11.24 -10.08 -2.52
N PRO A 220 -11.54 -10.28 -3.81
CA PRO A 220 -11.52 -9.19 -4.80
C PRO A 220 -12.46 -8.03 -4.46
N TRP A 221 -12.06 -6.80 -4.77
CA TRP A 221 -12.85 -5.59 -4.50
C TRP A 221 -14.26 -5.62 -5.12
N ASP A 222 -14.43 -6.34 -6.23
CA ASP A 222 -15.69 -6.50 -6.97
C ASP A 222 -16.44 -7.80 -6.62
N SER A 223 -16.02 -8.50 -5.56
CA SER A 223 -16.63 -9.77 -5.15
C SER A 223 -18.12 -9.60 -4.84
N SER A 224 -18.95 -10.39 -5.52
CA SER A 224 -20.38 -10.48 -5.24
C SER A 224 -20.72 -11.35 -4.02
N ASP A 225 -19.74 -12.09 -3.49
CA ASP A 225 -19.90 -12.99 -2.34
C ASP A 225 -18.69 -12.88 -1.40
N PRO A 226 -18.57 -11.77 -0.65
CA PRO A 226 -17.45 -11.56 0.25
C PRO A 226 -17.53 -12.52 1.45
N THR A 227 -16.47 -13.31 1.65
CA THR A 227 -16.36 -14.16 2.84
C THR A 227 -15.94 -13.34 4.06
N LEU A 228 -16.65 -13.55 5.17
CA LEU A 228 -16.25 -13.07 6.50
C LEU A 228 -15.42 -14.12 7.25
N GLU A 229 -15.43 -15.36 6.76
CA GLU A 229 -14.58 -16.42 7.29
C GLU A 229 -13.15 -16.17 6.81
N GLY A 230 -12.23 -16.02 7.77
CA GLY A 230 -10.82 -15.86 7.49
C GLY A 230 -10.09 -17.20 7.36
N HIS A 231 -8.95 -17.19 6.69
CA HIS A 231 -8.01 -18.30 6.72
C HIS A 231 -7.38 -18.39 8.12
N VAL A 232 -7.26 -19.61 8.66
CA VAL A 232 -6.68 -19.85 9.99
C VAL A 232 -5.49 -20.79 9.83
N PHE A 233 -4.35 -20.40 10.37
CA PHE A 233 -3.12 -21.20 10.42
C PHE A 233 -2.69 -21.33 11.87
N GLN A 234 -2.56 -22.58 12.33
CA GLN A 234 -2.13 -22.89 13.69
C GLN A 234 -0.79 -23.63 13.61
N ILE A 235 0.27 -23.00 14.09
CA ILE A 235 1.64 -23.50 13.96
C ILE A 235 2.26 -23.57 15.35
N PRO A 236 2.60 -24.77 15.85
CA PRO A 236 3.28 -24.91 17.14
C PRO A 236 4.62 -24.16 17.14
N ALA A 237 5.02 -23.61 18.27
CA ALA A 237 6.33 -22.97 18.43
C ALA A 237 7.47 -23.94 18.10
N ALA A 238 7.33 -25.23 18.44
CA ALA A 238 8.29 -26.28 18.09
C ALA A 238 8.47 -26.52 16.58
N ALA A 239 7.56 -25.98 15.75
CA ALA A 239 7.61 -26.06 14.29
C ALA A 239 8.06 -24.74 13.63
N GLY A 240 8.51 -23.75 14.40
CA GLY A 240 8.91 -22.44 13.89
C GLY A 240 7.73 -21.53 13.58
N GLY A 241 6.67 -21.57 14.40
CA GLY A 241 5.44 -20.78 14.17
C GLY A 241 5.62 -19.26 14.25
N GLU A 242 6.75 -18.81 14.79
CA GLU A 242 7.20 -17.43 14.79
C GLU A 242 7.50 -16.88 13.38
N ASP A 243 7.93 -17.75 12.45
CA ASP A 243 8.17 -17.40 11.06
C ASP A 243 6.97 -17.84 10.21
N TRP A 244 6.27 -16.87 9.62
CA TRP A 244 5.08 -17.18 8.82
C TRP A 244 5.04 -16.39 7.52
N THR A 245 4.60 -17.03 6.44
CA THR A 245 4.50 -16.41 5.11
C THR A 245 3.08 -16.52 4.60
N TYR A 246 2.59 -15.43 4.02
CA TYR A 246 1.30 -15.39 3.32
C TYR A 246 1.47 -14.93 1.89
N VAL A 247 0.64 -15.47 0.99
CA VAL A 247 0.66 -15.08 -0.42
C VAL A 247 -0.64 -14.40 -0.80
N PHE A 248 -0.58 -13.10 -1.06
CA PHE A 248 -1.68 -12.28 -1.55
C PHE A 248 -1.91 -12.53 -3.05
N ARG A 249 -3.18 -12.62 -3.45
CA ARG A 249 -3.59 -12.84 -4.86
C ARG A 249 -4.79 -12.02 -5.28
N ASN A 250 -5.64 -11.60 -4.35
CA ASN A 250 -6.83 -10.84 -4.67
C ASN A 250 -6.52 -9.35 -4.67
N LEU A 251 -6.89 -8.66 -5.75
CA LEU A 251 -6.91 -7.20 -5.78
C LEU A 251 -8.02 -6.69 -4.88
N THR A 252 -7.67 -6.01 -3.79
CA THR A 252 -8.65 -5.46 -2.84
C THR A 252 -8.94 -3.99 -3.05
N ALA A 253 -8.32 -3.37 -4.07
CA ALA A 253 -8.62 -2.03 -4.54
C ALA A 253 -9.00 -2.02 -6.03
N SER A 254 -9.91 -1.13 -6.42
CA SER A 254 -10.21 -0.86 -7.83
C SER A 254 -9.07 -0.12 -8.50
N THR A 255 -8.97 -0.24 -9.84
CA THR A 255 -7.90 0.40 -10.63
C THR A 255 -7.90 1.92 -10.54
N ASP A 256 -9.05 2.52 -10.27
CA ASP A 256 -9.22 3.97 -10.06
C ASP A 256 -9.07 4.40 -8.58
N GLY A 257 -8.79 3.46 -7.67
CA GLY A 257 -8.62 3.71 -6.23
C GLY A 257 -9.90 4.12 -5.48
N ASN A 258 -11.07 4.08 -6.12
CA ASN A 258 -12.32 4.54 -5.50
C ASN A 258 -12.97 3.50 -4.57
N LEU A 259 -12.65 2.23 -4.74
CA LEU A 259 -13.12 1.13 -3.91
C LEU A 259 -11.92 0.43 -3.31
N GLU A 260 -11.86 0.36 -1.98
CA GLU A 260 -10.80 -0.34 -1.27
C GLU A 260 -11.39 -1.17 -0.13
N ASN A 261 -10.84 -2.37 0.04
CA ASN A 261 -11.05 -3.21 1.20
C ASN A 261 -9.70 -3.58 1.80
N GLU A 262 -9.64 -3.58 3.12
CA GLU A 262 -8.43 -3.89 3.87
C GLU A 262 -8.46 -5.36 4.31
N ILE A 263 -7.48 -6.13 3.85
CA ILE A 263 -7.18 -7.45 4.40
C ILE A 263 -6.66 -7.24 5.82
N ARG A 264 -7.19 -8.00 6.78
CA ARG A 264 -6.70 -7.98 8.17
C ARG A 264 -5.93 -9.26 8.45
N VAL A 265 -4.64 -9.11 8.72
CA VAL A 265 -3.78 -10.16 9.30
C VAL A 265 -3.81 -9.99 10.82
N GLU A 266 -4.13 -11.06 11.54
CA GLU A 266 -4.22 -11.09 13.00
C GLU A 266 -3.38 -12.24 13.56
N LEU A 267 -2.53 -11.94 14.54
CA LEU A 267 -1.80 -12.92 15.32
C LEU A 267 -2.40 -13.02 16.73
N ILE A 268 -2.61 -14.26 17.18
CA ILE A 268 -2.88 -14.63 18.56
C ILE A 268 -1.86 -15.69 18.94
N VAL A 269 -1.19 -15.52 20.09
CA VAL A 269 -0.29 -16.54 20.64
C VAL A 269 -0.91 -17.18 21.87
N TYR A 270 -0.61 -18.46 22.07
CA TYR A 270 -1.01 -19.21 23.25
C TYR A 270 0.24 -19.65 24.00
N ASP A 271 0.24 -19.44 25.31
CA ASP A 271 1.30 -19.95 26.17
C ASP A 271 1.11 -21.45 26.45
N LYS A 272 2.03 -22.01 27.21
CA LYS A 272 2.01 -23.43 27.61
C LYS A 272 0.98 -23.78 28.68
N ALA A 273 0.44 -22.78 29.39
CA ALA A 273 -0.66 -22.94 30.33
C ALA A 273 -2.05 -22.86 29.63
N GLY A 274 -2.06 -22.48 28.36
CA GLY A 274 -3.23 -22.40 27.50
C GLY A 274 -3.96 -21.06 27.54
N LYS A 275 -3.41 -19.99 28.15
CA LYS A 275 -4.00 -18.66 27.98
C LYS A 275 -3.61 -18.10 26.61
N GLN A 276 -4.45 -17.20 26.12
CA GLN A 276 -4.27 -16.53 24.84
C GLN A 276 -3.95 -15.05 25.06
N SER A 277 -3.17 -14.50 24.14
CA SER A 277 -2.84 -13.08 24.06
C SER A 277 -4.02 -12.21 23.65
N GLU A 278 -3.86 -10.89 23.82
CA GLU A 278 -4.60 -9.94 22.99
C GLU A 278 -4.17 -10.06 21.51
N LYS A 279 -4.99 -9.51 20.61
CA LYS A 279 -4.79 -9.62 19.17
C LYS A 279 -3.75 -8.61 18.66
N HIS A 280 -2.71 -9.09 17.98
CA HIS A 280 -1.81 -8.25 17.20
C HIS A 280 -2.32 -8.14 15.76
N ARG A 281 -2.32 -6.95 15.14
CA ARG A 281 -2.95 -6.74 13.83
C ARG A 281 -2.07 -5.98 12.84
N MET A 282 -2.19 -6.33 11.57
CA MET A 282 -1.70 -5.54 10.44
C MET A 282 -2.76 -5.54 9.33
N TYR A 283 -2.79 -4.47 8.54
CA TYR A 283 -3.76 -4.31 7.46
C TYR A 283 -3.05 -4.18 6.12
N PHE A 284 -3.65 -4.76 5.08
CA PHE A 284 -3.10 -4.72 3.71
C PHE A 284 -4.18 -4.31 2.70
N ILE A 285 -3.83 -3.41 1.79
CA ILE A 285 -4.59 -3.09 0.59
C ILE A 285 -3.78 -3.61 -0.59
N VAL A 286 -4.35 -4.54 -1.35
CA VAL A 286 -3.64 -5.20 -2.44
C VAL A 286 -4.05 -4.58 -3.76
N VAL A 287 -3.05 -4.09 -4.51
CA VAL A 287 -3.20 -3.40 -5.79
C VAL A 287 -2.46 -4.17 -6.89
N GLY A 288 -2.83 -3.92 -8.16
CA GLY A 288 -2.18 -4.57 -9.29
C GLY A 288 -0.74 -4.10 -9.48
N GLU A 289 0.05 -4.87 -10.24
CA GLU A 289 1.44 -4.56 -10.62
C GLU A 289 1.60 -3.11 -11.09
N ASP A 290 0.65 -2.64 -11.88
CA ASP A 290 0.72 -1.32 -12.51
C ASP A 290 0.15 -0.20 -11.61
N PHE A 291 -0.06 -0.44 -10.31
CA PHE A 291 -0.57 0.60 -9.43
C PHE A 291 0.51 1.64 -9.13
N GLY A 292 0.16 2.92 -9.33
CA GLY A 292 1.06 4.05 -9.11
C GLY A 292 2.00 4.34 -10.29
N ASP A 293 1.79 3.69 -11.43
CA ASP A 293 2.55 3.88 -12.66
C ASP A 293 1.99 5.05 -13.50
N ASP A 294 2.85 6.04 -13.82
CA ASP A 294 2.46 7.31 -14.45
C ASP A 294 2.42 7.23 -15.99
N GLU A 295 1.53 8.00 -16.63
CA GLU A 295 1.46 8.06 -18.09
C GLU A 295 2.77 8.62 -18.70
N PRO A 296 3.34 7.99 -19.76
CA PRO A 296 4.53 8.48 -20.44
C PRO A 296 4.38 9.92 -20.95
N ILE A 297 5.23 10.83 -20.47
CA ILE A 297 5.26 12.23 -20.92
C ILE A 297 6.43 12.45 -21.86
N VAL A 298 6.15 12.70 -23.13
CA VAL A 298 7.19 12.98 -24.14
C VAL A 298 7.19 14.46 -24.51
N GLN A 299 8.38 15.07 -24.49
CA GLN A 299 8.61 16.42 -24.99
C GLN A 299 9.37 16.39 -26.32
N PHE A 300 8.67 16.67 -27.42
CA PHE A 300 9.29 16.83 -28.75
C PHE A 300 10.01 18.17 -28.86
N SER A 301 11.24 18.16 -29.39
CA SER A 301 12.08 19.33 -29.62
C SER A 301 12.26 19.67 -31.10
N ASN A 302 12.12 18.67 -31.99
CA ASN A 302 12.21 18.85 -33.44
C ASN A 302 11.26 17.86 -34.14
N PRO A 303 10.58 18.25 -35.23
CA PRO A 303 10.55 19.60 -35.83
C PRO A 303 9.75 20.60 -34.97
N GLY A 304 10.17 21.87 -34.97
CA GLY A 304 9.47 22.95 -34.30
C GLY A 304 8.19 23.39 -35.04
N PRO A 305 7.26 24.12 -34.38
CA PRO A 305 5.96 24.49 -34.96
C PRO A 305 5.99 25.32 -36.25
N ASN A 306 7.14 25.93 -36.57
CA ASN A 306 7.34 26.79 -37.75
C ASN A 306 8.49 26.29 -38.64
N ASP A 307 8.95 25.04 -38.46
CA ASP A 307 10.10 24.53 -39.19
C ASP A 307 9.70 24.07 -40.59
N ASN A 308 10.21 24.79 -41.58
CA ASN A 308 10.09 24.44 -42.98
C ASN A 308 11.13 23.38 -43.36
N GLN A 309 10.66 22.22 -43.78
CA GLN A 309 11.49 21.12 -44.26
C GLN A 309 11.97 21.43 -45.69
N LYS A 310 13.28 21.35 -45.88
CA LYS A 310 13.96 21.56 -47.18
C LYS A 310 14.74 20.33 -47.65
N ASP A 311 15.08 19.45 -46.73
CA ASP A 311 15.84 18.25 -46.99
C ASP A 311 14.90 17.04 -47.20
N SER A 312 15.44 15.99 -47.81
CA SER A 312 14.73 14.72 -48.02
C SER A 312 14.45 13.96 -46.72
N LEU A 313 15.16 14.28 -45.64
CA LEU A 313 14.98 13.64 -44.34
C LEU A 313 14.46 14.66 -43.34
N VAL A 314 13.40 14.30 -42.61
CA VAL A 314 12.99 15.02 -41.40
C VAL A 314 13.54 14.30 -40.19
N THR A 315 14.16 15.06 -39.28
CA THR A 315 14.64 14.56 -37.99
C THR A 315 13.56 14.78 -36.94
N ILE A 316 13.24 13.75 -36.17
CA ILE A 316 12.34 13.82 -35.03
C ILE A 316 13.20 13.62 -33.79
N SER A 317 13.20 14.58 -32.87
CA SER A 317 13.95 14.48 -31.61
C SER A 317 13.13 14.97 -30.44
N GLY A 318 13.45 14.48 -29.26
CA GLY A 318 12.76 14.84 -28.03
C GLY A 318 13.41 14.23 -26.80
N THR A 319 12.72 14.33 -25.68
CA THR A 319 13.09 13.74 -24.40
C THR A 319 11.86 13.06 -23.81
N LEU A 320 12.02 11.83 -23.31
CA LEU A 320 11.04 11.20 -22.44
C LEU A 320 11.21 11.80 -21.05
N VAL A 321 10.20 12.50 -20.55
CA VAL A 321 10.28 13.31 -19.33
C VAL A 321 10.00 12.46 -18.09
N SER A 322 8.97 11.63 -18.13
CA SER A 322 8.50 10.74 -17.04
C SER A 322 7.61 9.63 -17.59
N GLY A 323 7.17 8.70 -16.72
CA GLY A 323 6.27 7.60 -17.06
C GLY A 323 6.99 6.47 -17.79
N ALA A 324 8.21 6.15 -17.34
CA ALA A 324 9.01 5.02 -17.78
C ALA A 324 9.80 4.42 -16.61
N GLU A 325 9.06 4.12 -15.55
CA GLU A 325 9.50 3.55 -14.29
C GLU A 325 10.31 2.27 -14.52
N ASN A 326 9.97 1.51 -15.56
CA ASN A 326 10.62 0.26 -15.96
C ASN A 326 11.59 0.40 -17.15
N SER A 327 11.83 1.62 -17.63
CA SER A 327 12.70 1.91 -18.80
C SER A 327 12.29 1.19 -20.08
N ASP A 328 10.99 1.04 -20.29
CA ASP A 328 10.37 0.21 -21.31
C ASP A 328 9.46 0.98 -22.29
N VAL A 329 9.55 2.31 -22.31
CA VAL A 329 8.79 3.14 -23.26
C VAL A 329 9.44 3.17 -24.64
N VAL A 330 8.67 2.82 -25.67
CA VAL A 330 9.04 2.88 -27.08
C VAL A 330 8.22 3.95 -27.79
N ILE A 331 8.90 4.80 -28.56
CA ILE A 331 8.26 5.80 -29.42
C ILE A 331 8.40 5.36 -30.87
N GLU A 332 7.26 5.14 -31.52
CA GLU A 332 7.16 4.86 -32.96
C GLU A 332 6.71 6.11 -33.73
N VAL A 333 7.27 6.31 -34.92
CA VAL A 333 6.90 7.41 -35.83
C VAL A 333 6.70 6.90 -37.26
N ALA A 334 5.69 7.44 -37.95
CA ALA A 334 5.40 7.11 -39.34
C ALA A 334 4.80 8.29 -40.12
N LEU A 335 4.93 8.27 -41.44
CA LEU A 335 4.27 9.25 -42.33
C LEU A 335 2.82 8.89 -42.66
N THR A 336 2.35 7.72 -42.23
CA THR A 336 0.97 7.27 -42.43
C THR A 336 0.55 6.47 -41.21
N GLU A 337 -0.57 6.84 -40.61
CA GLU A 337 -1.09 6.23 -39.37
C GLU A 337 -1.16 4.71 -39.45
N ALA A 338 -1.70 4.15 -40.54
CA ALA A 338 -1.85 2.70 -40.73
C ALA A 338 -0.55 1.89 -40.61
N VAL A 339 0.62 2.51 -40.81
CA VAL A 339 1.92 1.85 -40.66
C VAL A 339 2.20 1.49 -39.20
N LEU A 340 1.65 2.25 -38.25
CA LEU A 340 1.83 2.01 -36.81
C LEU A 340 1.14 0.72 -36.35
N ASP A 341 0.19 0.19 -37.13
CA ASP A 341 -0.53 -1.07 -36.86
C ASP A 341 -0.02 -2.25 -37.69
N TYR A 342 1.03 -2.05 -38.49
CA TYR A 342 1.61 -3.12 -39.29
C TYR A 342 2.26 -4.21 -38.45
N THR A 343 2.30 -5.43 -39.00
CA THR A 343 3.07 -6.53 -38.39
C THR A 343 4.57 -6.19 -38.31
N PRO A 344 5.36 -6.83 -37.42
CA PRO A 344 6.79 -6.54 -37.29
C PRO A 344 7.57 -6.62 -38.62
N THR A 345 7.25 -7.60 -39.47
CA THR A 345 7.87 -7.75 -40.80
C THR A 345 7.54 -6.59 -41.74
N GLN A 346 6.30 -6.11 -41.70
CA GLN A 346 5.86 -4.96 -42.49
C GLN A 346 6.49 -3.66 -41.96
N LYS A 347 6.53 -3.45 -40.64
CA LYS A 347 7.24 -2.31 -40.02
C LYS A 347 8.73 -2.30 -40.37
N ALA A 348 9.40 -3.45 -40.34
CA ALA A 348 10.80 -3.57 -40.76
C ALA A 348 11.01 -3.17 -42.23
N THR A 349 10.06 -3.52 -43.11
CA THR A 349 10.07 -3.07 -44.51
C THR A 349 9.93 -1.55 -44.60
N GLN A 350 8.98 -0.95 -43.88
CA GLN A 350 8.79 0.50 -43.84
C GLN A 350 10.00 1.24 -43.25
N LYS A 351 10.65 0.67 -42.22
CA LYS A 351 11.91 1.17 -41.65
C LYS A 351 13.03 1.21 -42.68
N SER A 352 13.15 0.16 -43.50
CA SER A 352 14.19 0.06 -44.54
C SER A 352 14.08 1.11 -45.65
N ILE A 353 12.88 1.65 -45.88
CA ILE A 353 12.59 2.69 -46.87
C ILE A 353 12.37 4.07 -46.23
N GLY A 354 12.66 4.21 -44.93
CA GLY A 354 12.60 5.48 -44.20
C GLY A 354 11.18 6.01 -43.90
N LYS A 355 10.12 5.21 -44.08
CA LYS A 355 8.73 5.64 -43.84
C LYS A 355 8.22 5.36 -42.42
N PHE A 356 9.01 4.62 -41.65
CA PHE A 356 8.76 4.28 -40.25
C PHE A 356 10.07 4.32 -39.48
N ASN A 357 10.02 4.72 -38.22
CA ASN A 357 11.14 4.56 -37.29
C ASN A 357 10.62 4.31 -35.88
N ALA A 358 11.47 3.75 -35.04
CA ALA A 358 11.15 3.51 -33.63
C ALA A 358 12.42 3.60 -32.79
N THR A 359 12.27 4.06 -31.56
CA THR A 359 13.35 4.07 -30.56
C THR A 359 13.61 2.66 -30.03
N GLU A 360 14.78 2.46 -29.44
CA GLU A 360 14.92 1.41 -28.42
C GLU A 360 14.14 1.86 -27.16
N PRO A 361 13.84 0.94 -26.22
CA PRO A 361 13.23 1.29 -24.95
C PRO A 361 13.96 2.44 -24.24
N LEU A 362 13.20 3.41 -23.75
CA LEU A 362 13.69 4.64 -23.15
C LEU A 362 13.39 4.65 -21.65
N ALA A 363 14.32 5.22 -20.88
CA ALA A 363 14.13 5.57 -19.47
C ALA A 363 13.78 7.05 -19.28
N ASP A 364 13.31 7.41 -18.09
CA ASP A 364 13.08 8.80 -17.69
C ASP A 364 14.29 9.70 -17.93
N GLY A 365 14.04 10.87 -18.53
CA GLY A 365 15.04 11.86 -18.90
C GLY A 365 15.85 11.53 -20.16
N GLN A 366 15.63 10.38 -20.81
CA GLN A 366 16.39 9.98 -21.98
C GLN A 366 16.00 10.77 -23.23
N GLN A 367 17.01 11.25 -23.95
CA GLN A 367 16.84 11.89 -25.25
C GLN A 367 16.80 10.85 -26.36
N PHE A 368 15.99 11.12 -27.39
CA PHE A 368 15.92 10.29 -28.58
C PHE A 368 16.04 11.13 -29.86
N THR A 369 16.43 10.46 -30.94
CA THR A 369 16.48 11.03 -32.29
C THR A 369 16.17 9.94 -33.29
N MET A 370 15.29 10.25 -34.23
CA MET A 370 14.87 9.39 -35.33
C MET A 370 14.79 10.21 -36.61
N THR A 371 14.80 9.55 -37.77
CA THR A 371 14.59 10.21 -39.06
C THR A 371 13.55 9.50 -39.88
N LEU A 372 12.82 10.27 -40.70
CA LEU A 372 11.90 9.78 -41.73
C LEU A 372 12.27 10.41 -43.08
N ASP A 373 12.14 9.63 -44.16
CA ASP A 373 12.33 10.08 -45.54
C ASP A 373 11.03 10.68 -46.08
N ILE A 374 11.06 11.97 -46.39
CA ILE A 374 9.95 12.77 -46.92
C ILE A 374 10.18 13.22 -48.38
N SER A 375 11.18 12.64 -49.06
CA SER A 375 11.55 13.04 -50.43
C SER A 375 10.42 12.92 -51.45
N ASP A 376 9.56 11.93 -51.29
CA ASP A 376 8.40 11.66 -52.15
C ASP A 376 7.18 12.56 -51.85
N LEU A 377 7.22 13.33 -50.76
CA LEU A 377 6.15 14.25 -50.38
C LEU A 377 6.28 15.63 -51.04
N TYR A 378 7.47 16.00 -51.51
CA TYR A 378 7.72 17.30 -52.14
C TYR A 378 6.95 17.48 -53.46
N GLN A 379 6.43 18.69 -53.67
CA GLN A 379 5.70 19.08 -54.89
C GLN A 379 6.17 20.45 -55.41
N GLU A 380 5.67 20.86 -56.57
CA GLU A 380 5.91 22.19 -57.16
C GLU A 380 5.30 23.33 -56.33
N VAL A 381 4.44 22.99 -55.37
CA VAL A 381 3.86 23.89 -54.35
C VAL A 381 4.20 23.38 -52.96
N GLY A 382 4.25 24.29 -51.99
CA GLY A 382 4.48 23.93 -50.59
C GLY A 382 3.32 23.10 -50.05
N ILE A 383 3.62 22.06 -49.27
CA ILE A 383 2.63 21.11 -48.76
C ILE A 383 2.79 20.91 -47.26
N ALA A 384 1.67 20.81 -46.54
CA ALA A 384 1.65 20.37 -45.16
C ALA A 384 1.55 18.83 -45.13
N ALA A 385 2.34 18.20 -44.26
CA ALA A 385 2.28 16.77 -43.99
C ALA A 385 2.22 16.52 -42.48
N THR A 386 1.75 15.34 -42.09
CA THR A 386 1.63 14.92 -40.69
C THR A 386 2.53 13.72 -40.45
N ILE A 387 3.30 13.79 -39.37
CA ILE A 387 3.99 12.64 -38.79
C ILE A 387 3.10 12.11 -37.68
N TYR A 388 2.75 10.84 -37.76
CA TYR A 388 1.99 10.13 -36.73
C TYR A 388 2.97 9.50 -35.75
N VAL A 389 2.68 9.65 -34.46
CA VAL A 389 3.51 9.20 -33.35
C VAL A 389 2.68 8.27 -32.47
N ARG A 390 3.26 7.14 -32.07
CA ARG A 390 2.70 6.22 -31.08
C ARG A 390 3.70 5.99 -29.97
N ILE A 391 3.29 6.26 -28.73
CA ILE A 391 4.11 6.08 -27.53
C ILE A 391 3.53 4.89 -26.79
N ILE A 392 4.35 3.86 -26.61
CA ILE A 392 3.94 2.56 -26.06
C ILE A 392 4.81 2.31 -24.83
N GLU A 393 4.21 2.09 -23.68
CA GLU A 393 4.92 1.54 -22.52
C GLU A 393 4.76 0.02 -22.46
N GLY A 394 5.86 -0.69 -22.21
CA GLY A 394 5.87 -2.15 -22.10
C GLY A 394 5.30 -2.83 -23.34
N ASP A 395 4.18 -3.54 -23.19
CA ASP A 395 3.47 -4.22 -24.28
C ASP A 395 2.31 -3.40 -24.89
N GLY A 396 2.09 -2.18 -24.40
CA GLY A 396 1.01 -1.29 -24.84
C GLY A 396 -0.37 -1.63 -24.27
N SER A 397 -0.48 -2.54 -23.29
CA SER A 397 -1.75 -2.87 -22.65
C SER A 397 -2.31 -1.73 -21.79
N ARG A 398 -1.43 -0.89 -21.22
CA ARG A 398 -1.78 0.23 -20.35
C ARG A 398 -1.76 1.58 -21.07
N TYR A 399 -0.58 2.00 -21.50
CA TYR A 399 -0.41 3.25 -22.24
C TYR A 399 -0.01 2.99 -23.68
N ASP A 400 -0.92 3.37 -24.57
CA ASP A 400 -0.76 3.39 -26.02
C ASP A 400 -1.30 4.72 -26.53
N ILE A 401 -0.40 5.71 -26.57
CA ILE A 401 -0.76 7.11 -26.75
C ILE A 401 -0.44 7.50 -28.19
N SER A 402 -1.43 8.04 -28.89
CA SER A 402 -1.26 8.57 -30.25
C SER A 402 -1.11 10.09 -30.23
N GLN A 403 -0.12 10.60 -30.96
CA GLN A 403 0.12 12.04 -31.15
C GLN A 403 0.42 12.35 -32.62
N GLU A 404 0.34 13.62 -32.99
CA GLU A 404 0.62 14.10 -34.34
C GLU A 404 1.61 15.27 -34.32
N ILE A 405 2.54 15.28 -35.26
CA ILE A 405 3.46 16.39 -35.50
C ILE A 405 3.24 16.91 -36.91
N GLY A 406 2.79 18.16 -37.03
CA GLY A 406 2.64 18.83 -38.32
C GLY A 406 3.98 19.33 -38.84
N ILE A 407 4.24 19.12 -40.14
CA ILE A 407 5.41 19.65 -40.84
C ILE A 407 4.99 20.37 -42.11
N THR A 408 5.78 21.38 -42.51
CA THR A 408 5.58 22.10 -43.79
C THR A 408 6.78 21.86 -44.69
N LEU A 409 6.55 21.39 -45.91
CA LEU A 409 7.57 21.18 -46.93
C LEU A 409 7.58 22.36 -47.90
N VAL A 410 8.77 22.90 -48.19
CA VAL A 410 8.90 23.99 -49.16
C VAL A 410 8.67 23.51 -50.60
N PRO A 411 8.23 24.38 -51.53
CA PRO A 411 8.12 24.02 -52.94
C PRO A 411 9.48 23.62 -53.53
N VAL A 412 9.49 22.59 -54.39
CA VAL A 412 10.64 22.26 -55.22
C VAL A 412 10.47 22.93 -56.57
N ILE A 413 11.33 23.92 -56.87
CA ILE A 413 11.38 24.56 -58.19
C ILE A 413 12.27 23.68 -59.08
N PRO A 414 11.78 23.20 -60.23
CA PRO A 414 12.61 22.44 -61.15
C PRO A 414 13.81 23.28 -61.62
N ASP A 415 15.00 22.69 -61.54
CA ASP A 415 16.26 23.30 -62.01
C ASP A 415 16.33 23.21 -63.54
N ASP A 416 15.73 24.18 -64.23
CA ASP A 416 16.02 24.40 -65.65
C ASP A 416 17.35 25.18 -65.77
N GLY A 417 18.46 24.46 -65.88
CA GLY A 417 19.65 24.99 -66.57
C GLY A 417 19.52 24.79 -68.09
N PRO A 418 20.15 25.59 -68.99
CA PRO A 418 21.46 26.26 -68.81
C PRO A 418 21.59 27.71 -69.38
N ASP A 419 22.77 28.31 -69.20
CA ASP A 419 23.41 29.45 -69.89
C ASP A 419 22.61 30.29 -70.93
N GLU A 420 22.47 31.60 -70.71
CA GLU A 420 22.93 32.70 -71.60
C GLU A 420 22.48 34.10 -71.09
N GLU A 421 23.35 35.09 -71.26
CA GLU A 421 23.13 36.51 -70.94
C GLU A 421 21.87 37.09 -71.63
N GLY A 422 21.01 37.83 -70.91
CA GLY A 422 19.89 38.50 -71.58
C GLY A 422 18.89 39.21 -70.68
N ASP A 423 19.20 40.46 -70.36
CA ASP A 423 18.42 41.55 -69.76
C ASP A 423 16.87 41.55 -69.92
N SER A 424 16.21 41.77 -68.78
CA SER A 424 14.92 42.44 -68.53
C SER A 424 13.57 41.86 -69.00
N SER A 425 12.73 41.60 -67.99
CA SER A 425 11.28 41.86 -67.92
C SER A 425 10.34 41.22 -68.95
N ASN A 426 9.64 40.16 -68.53
CA ASN A 426 8.16 40.08 -68.54
C ASN A 426 7.71 38.72 -68.00
N MET A 427 7.44 38.64 -66.69
CA MET A 427 6.79 37.48 -66.09
C MET A 427 5.27 37.62 -66.26
N LEU A 428 4.74 36.98 -67.30
CA LEU A 428 3.31 36.73 -67.51
C LEU A 428 2.91 35.51 -66.68
N ILE A 429 2.40 35.71 -65.46
CA ILE A 429 1.76 34.66 -64.67
C ILE A 429 0.35 34.42 -65.24
N PHE A 430 0.11 33.23 -65.77
CA PHE A 430 -1.22 32.76 -66.11
C PHE A 430 -1.97 32.30 -64.86
N ALA A 431 -3.22 32.76 -64.76
CA ALA A 431 -4.18 32.43 -63.72
C ALA A 431 -4.64 30.97 -63.76
N GLY A 432 -4.74 30.35 -62.58
CA GLY A 432 -5.38 29.06 -62.37
C GLY A 432 -5.83 28.92 -60.92
N ALA A 433 -7.08 29.27 -60.64
CA ALA A 433 -7.68 29.26 -59.31
C ALA A 433 -7.96 27.84 -58.82
N GLY A 434 -7.29 27.42 -57.74
CA GLY A 434 -7.70 26.35 -56.84
C GLY A 434 -7.95 26.97 -55.46
N ILE A 435 -9.19 26.86 -54.98
CA ILE A 435 -9.69 27.49 -53.75
C ILE A 435 -9.02 26.87 -52.52
N LEU A 436 -8.22 27.66 -51.79
CA LEU A 436 -7.74 27.37 -50.43
C LEU A 436 -8.85 27.74 -49.43
N VAL A 437 -9.47 26.73 -48.80
CA VAL A 437 -10.24 26.90 -47.57
C VAL A 437 -9.33 26.49 -46.41
N LEU A 438 -8.78 27.48 -45.70
CA LEU A 438 -8.18 27.28 -44.39
C LEU A 438 -9.29 27.31 -43.35
N VAL A 439 -9.73 26.15 -42.87
CA VAL A 439 -10.44 26.05 -41.59
C VAL A 439 -9.38 25.98 -40.49
N LEU A 440 -9.29 27.04 -39.70
CA LEU A 440 -8.52 27.10 -38.46
C LEU A 440 -9.19 26.22 -37.39
N VAL A 441 -8.46 25.22 -36.91
CA VAL A 441 -8.68 24.63 -35.59
C VAL A 441 -8.06 25.59 -34.58
N VAL A 442 -8.90 26.34 -33.84
CA VAL A 442 -8.85 26.65 -32.39
C VAL A 442 -10.00 27.64 -32.13
N VAL A 443 -11.19 27.12 -31.78
CA VAL A 443 -12.03 27.50 -30.62
C VAL A 443 -13.13 26.43 -30.51
N VAL A 444 -12.79 25.27 -29.93
CA VAL A 444 -13.79 24.39 -29.31
C VAL A 444 -13.39 24.24 -27.85
N THR A 445 -13.73 25.27 -27.07
CA THR A 445 -13.80 25.16 -25.60
C THR A 445 -14.97 25.96 -25.02
N MET A 446 -15.96 26.41 -25.82
CA MET A 446 -17.10 27.11 -25.21
C MET A 446 -18.44 27.07 -25.94
N THR A 447 -18.95 25.90 -26.34
CA THR A 447 -20.40 25.73 -26.58
C THR A 447 -20.90 24.31 -26.29
N MET A 448 -20.98 23.96 -25.02
CA MET A 448 -22.07 23.09 -24.50
C MET A 448 -22.56 23.66 -23.17
N ARG A 449 -23.46 24.64 -23.23
CA ARG A 449 -24.46 24.84 -22.17
C ARG A 449 -25.74 25.40 -22.76
N GLY A 450 -26.70 24.50 -22.97
CA GLY A 450 -28.05 24.86 -23.35
C GLY A 450 -28.83 25.46 -22.17
N ARG A 451 -29.53 26.56 -22.48
CA ARG A 451 -30.78 27.07 -21.86
C ARG A 451 -30.73 27.53 -20.39
N GLY A 452 -30.89 28.86 -20.22
CA GLY A 452 -31.80 29.41 -19.22
C GLY A 452 -31.26 30.55 -18.34
N LYS A 453 -31.48 31.80 -18.80
CA LYS A 453 -31.99 32.97 -18.06
C LYS A 453 -31.21 33.59 -16.86
N ASP A 454 -31.05 34.92 -16.99
CA ASP A 454 -30.82 36.02 -16.02
C ASP A 454 -29.41 36.35 -15.46
N ASP A 455 -28.96 37.53 -15.93
CA ASP A 455 -28.37 38.71 -15.26
C ASP A 455 -26.92 38.79 -14.73
N SER A 456 -26.28 39.88 -15.19
CA SER A 456 -25.18 40.69 -14.64
C SER A 456 -23.93 40.01 -14.04
N THR A 457 -22.75 40.23 -14.65
CA THR A 457 -21.83 41.36 -14.32
C THR A 457 -20.43 41.06 -14.89
N THR A 458 -19.91 42.06 -15.57
CA THR A 458 -18.57 42.31 -16.10
C THR A 458 -17.42 41.78 -15.25
N ASP A 459 -16.43 41.14 -15.89
CA ASP A 459 -15.06 41.65 -15.79
C ASP A 459 -14.27 41.37 -17.08
N THR A 460 -13.69 42.44 -17.61
CA THR A 460 -13.04 42.56 -18.92
C THR A 460 -11.52 42.50 -18.74
N VAL A 461 -10.84 41.68 -19.55
CA VAL A 461 -9.43 41.92 -19.89
C VAL A 461 -9.37 42.26 -21.37
N GLU A 462 -8.80 43.43 -21.66
CA GLU A 462 -8.84 44.15 -22.93
C GLU A 462 -8.30 43.32 -24.10
N GLN A 463 -9.23 42.84 -24.92
CA GLN A 463 -9.01 42.35 -26.26
C GLN A 463 -8.61 43.53 -27.16
N PHE A 464 -7.51 43.37 -27.91
CA PHE A 464 -7.09 44.29 -28.98
C PHE A 464 -8.29 44.66 -29.86
N GLY A 465 -8.81 45.87 -29.64
CA GLY A 465 -9.91 46.44 -30.39
C GLY A 465 -9.42 46.98 -31.73
N GLY A 466 -10.21 46.75 -32.78
CA GLY A 466 -10.13 47.55 -34.01
C GLY A 466 -9.99 46.83 -35.34
N VAL A 467 -10.38 45.56 -35.46
CA VAL A 467 -10.41 44.86 -36.77
C VAL A 467 -11.77 44.88 -37.47
N GLU A 468 -12.82 45.39 -36.82
CA GLU A 468 -14.18 45.35 -37.38
C GLU A 468 -14.48 46.48 -38.40
N GLU A 469 -13.62 47.49 -38.53
CA GLU A 469 -13.78 48.60 -39.49
C GLU A 469 -12.59 48.82 -40.44
N MET A 470 -11.60 47.92 -40.47
CA MET A 470 -10.45 48.06 -41.36
C MET A 470 -10.77 47.55 -42.78
N ASP A 471 -10.25 48.23 -43.81
CA ASP A 471 -10.32 47.74 -45.19
C ASP A 471 -9.72 46.33 -45.24
N PRO A 472 -10.46 45.31 -45.73
CA PRO A 472 -9.98 43.92 -45.81
C PRO A 472 -8.66 43.78 -46.58
N VAL A 473 -8.34 44.71 -47.49
CA VAL A 473 -7.02 44.79 -48.15
C VAL A 473 -5.93 45.13 -47.14
N GLU A 474 -6.16 46.12 -46.28
CA GLU A 474 -5.17 46.62 -45.32
C GLU A 474 -4.91 45.63 -44.18
N ALA A 475 -5.94 44.91 -43.73
CA ALA A 475 -5.79 43.82 -42.76
C ALA A 475 -4.90 42.67 -43.31
N TYR A 476 -5.07 42.34 -44.60
CA TYR A 476 -4.26 41.32 -45.26
C TYR A 476 -2.81 41.80 -45.51
N VAL A 477 -2.60 43.08 -45.82
CA VAL A 477 -1.27 43.69 -45.90
C VAL A 477 -0.57 43.63 -44.54
N GLN A 478 -1.24 44.03 -43.45
CA GLN A 478 -0.69 43.99 -42.09
C GLN A 478 -0.29 42.57 -41.68
N GLN A 479 -1.09 41.56 -42.07
CA GLN A 479 -0.77 40.16 -41.83
C GLN A 479 0.48 39.69 -42.59
N MET A 480 0.61 40.01 -43.88
CA MET A 480 1.79 39.62 -44.67
C MET A 480 3.06 40.35 -44.21
N VAL A 481 2.94 41.61 -43.79
CA VAL A 481 4.07 42.36 -43.19
C VAL A 481 4.48 41.73 -41.86
N ALA A 482 3.52 41.29 -41.03
CA ALA A 482 3.81 40.53 -39.81
C ALA A 482 4.46 39.15 -40.10
N SER A 483 4.18 38.57 -41.27
CA SER A 483 4.83 37.36 -41.78
C SER A 483 6.18 37.61 -42.49
N GLY A 484 6.70 38.84 -42.44
CA GLY A 484 8.06 39.18 -42.89
C GLY A 484 8.20 39.63 -44.35
N TYR A 485 7.09 39.86 -45.06
CA TYR A 485 7.11 40.49 -46.39
C TYR A 485 7.29 42.01 -46.27
N ASP A 486 7.97 42.65 -47.24
CA ASP A 486 8.00 44.12 -47.29
C ASP A 486 6.61 44.68 -47.68
N GLU A 487 6.27 45.86 -47.17
CA GLU A 487 4.94 46.45 -47.32
C GLU A 487 4.53 46.65 -48.79
N GLN A 488 5.50 46.90 -49.68
CA GLN A 488 5.25 47.14 -51.10
C GLN A 488 4.90 45.85 -51.84
N THR A 489 5.61 44.77 -51.53
CA THR A 489 5.28 43.40 -51.99
C THR A 489 3.94 42.95 -51.41
N ALA A 490 3.71 43.18 -50.10
CA ALA A 490 2.47 42.83 -49.43
C ALA A 490 1.25 43.55 -50.06
N ARG A 491 1.34 44.85 -50.36
CA ARG A 491 0.27 45.56 -51.10
C ARG A 491 0.03 44.95 -52.47
N THR A 492 1.08 44.63 -53.21
CA THR A 492 0.95 44.07 -54.56
C THR A 492 0.19 42.73 -54.52
N TYR A 493 0.51 41.85 -53.57
CA TYR A 493 -0.21 40.59 -53.37
C TYR A 493 -1.65 40.80 -52.89
N ALA A 494 -1.88 41.74 -51.97
CA ALA A 494 -3.22 42.07 -51.48
C ALA A 494 -4.11 42.63 -52.59
N GLU A 495 -3.59 43.54 -53.40
CA GLU A 495 -4.29 44.11 -54.56
C GLU A 495 -4.60 43.04 -55.61
N GLN A 496 -3.67 42.12 -55.89
CA GLN A 496 -3.92 40.99 -56.79
C GLN A 496 -4.98 40.02 -56.25
N TYR A 497 -4.93 39.72 -54.94
CA TYR A 497 -5.90 38.87 -54.27
C TYR A 497 -7.32 39.48 -54.33
N TYR A 498 -7.47 40.76 -53.97
CA TYR A 498 -8.77 41.43 -53.94
C TYR A 498 -9.26 41.95 -55.29
N ALA A 499 -8.39 42.15 -56.30
CA ALA A 499 -8.82 42.45 -57.67
C ALA A 499 -9.75 41.35 -58.21
N SER A 500 -9.45 40.08 -57.90
CA SER A 500 -10.31 38.95 -58.25
C SER A 500 -11.65 38.94 -57.49
N TYR A 501 -11.64 39.43 -56.25
CA TYR A 501 -12.81 39.50 -55.36
C TYR A 501 -13.83 40.56 -55.80
N TYR A 502 -13.35 41.74 -56.20
CA TYR A 502 -14.21 42.82 -56.72
C TYR A 502 -14.74 42.53 -58.13
N GLU A 503 -14.02 41.76 -58.96
CA GLU A 503 -14.52 41.29 -60.26
C GLU A 503 -15.65 40.26 -60.13
N GLN A 504 -15.63 39.41 -59.09
CA GLN A 504 -16.71 38.46 -58.82
C GLN A 504 -17.99 39.14 -58.33
N GLN A 505 -17.90 40.20 -57.51
CA GLN A 505 -19.08 40.97 -57.09
C GLN A 505 -19.80 41.66 -58.27
N ARG A 506 -19.07 42.06 -59.32
CA ARG A 506 -19.67 42.62 -60.55
C ARG A 506 -20.38 41.62 -61.45
N LYS A 507 -20.16 40.31 -61.27
CA LYS A 507 -20.78 39.24 -62.07
C LYS A 507 -21.89 38.45 -61.35
N GLY A 508 -22.10 38.69 -60.04
CA GLY A 508 -23.13 38.02 -59.23
C GLY A 508 -24.38 38.85 -58.91
N GLY A 509 -24.48 40.08 -59.40
CA GLY A 509 -25.63 40.97 -59.19
C GLY A 509 -26.43 41.20 -60.47
N GLY A 510 -27.32 40.25 -60.80
CA GLY A 510 -28.31 40.33 -61.88
C GLY A 510 -29.48 39.41 -61.59
#